data_AF-A0A0R2BF92-F1
#
_entry.id   AF-A0A0R2BF92-F1
#
_cell.length_a   1.000
_cell.length_b   1.000
_cell.length_c   1.000
_cell.angle_alpha   90.00
_cell.angle_beta   90.00
_cell.angle_gamma   90.00
#
_symmetry.space_group_name_H-M   'P 1'
#
loop_
_entity.id
_entity.type
_entity.pdbx_description
1 polymer ?
#
loop_
_entity_poly.entity_id
_entity_poly.type
_entity_poly.pdbx_seq_one_letter_code
_entity_poly.pdbx_strand_id
1 'polypeptide(L)' 'MMDLLTRINQHYQELTEQERQMITALQKVDLAWDGLTSSELAKKLYVSRASIFRMLKKLELESFAELKYLIETNRIEL' A
#
# COMPACT_ATOMS: atom_id res chain seq x y z
N MET A 1 -6.39 5.14 -15.71
CA MET A 1 -5.53 5.01 -14.52
C MET A 1 -5.37 3.53 -14.23
N MET A 2 -4.16 3.04 -14.01
CA MET A 2 -3.93 1.63 -13.68
C MET A 2 -4.30 1.36 -12.22
N ASP A 3 -4.99 0.26 -11.95
CA ASP A 3 -5.38 -0.12 -10.59
C ASP A 3 -4.19 -0.58 -9.74
N LEU A 4 -4.40 -0.68 -8.43
CA LEU A 4 -3.35 -1.04 -7.47
C LEU A 4 -2.81 -2.46 -7.68
N LEU A 5 -3.65 -3.44 -8.00
CA LEU A 5 -3.21 -4.81 -8.23
C LEU A 5 -2.29 -4.89 -9.44
N THR A 6 -2.68 -4.25 -10.55
CA THR A 6 -1.88 -4.24 -11.76
C THR A 6 -0.50 -3.61 -11.49
N ARG A 7 -0.43 -2.54 -10.68
CA ARG A 7 0.85 -1.92 -10.25
C ARG A 7 1.69 -2.87 -9.41
N ILE A 8 1.07 -3.53 -8.43
CA ILE A 8 1.76 -4.52 -7.59
C ILE A 8 2.34 -5.64 -8.44
N ASN A 9 1.57 -6.20 -9.36
CA ASN A 9 2.01 -7.30 -10.22
C ASN A 9 3.18 -6.88 -11.13
N GLN A 10 3.12 -5.68 -11.71
CA GLN A 10 4.17 -5.15 -12.58
C GLN A 10 5.51 -5.00 -11.84
N HIS A 11 5.50 -4.52 -10.59
CA HIS A 11 6.71 -4.23 -9.82
C HIS A 11 7.05 -5.31 -8.76
N TYR A 12 6.34 -6.43 -8.74
CA TYR A 12 6.43 -7.42 -7.65
C TYR A 12 7.85 -7.93 -7.38
N GLN A 13 8.63 -8.10 -8.44
CA GLN A 13 10.02 -8.59 -8.37
C GLN A 13 10.99 -7.56 -7.77
N GLU A 14 10.66 -6.28 -7.80
CA GLU A 14 11.48 -5.19 -7.25
C GLU A 14 11.24 -4.99 -5.75
N LEU A 15 10.14 -5.56 -5.23
CA LEU A 15 9.78 -5.46 -3.83
C LEU A 15 10.72 -6.31 -2.96
N THR A 16 11.05 -5.79 -1.79
CA THR A 16 11.67 -6.56 -0.73
C THR A 16 10.64 -7.47 -0.07
N GLU A 17 11.12 -8.42 0.72
CA GLU A 17 10.25 -9.30 1.50
C GLU A 17 9.35 -8.51 2.47
N GLN A 18 9.88 -7.49 3.14
CA GLN A 18 9.08 -6.61 4.00
C GLN A 18 7.99 -5.89 3.21
N GLU A 19 8.27 -5.42 1.98
CA GLU A 19 7.29 -4.72 1.15
C GLU A 19 6.18 -5.65 0.65
N ARG A 20 6.51 -6.88 0.27
CA ARG A 20 5.51 -7.91 -0.03
C ARG A 20 4.61 -8.20 1.17
N GLN A 21 5.20 -8.34 2.35
CA GLN A 21 4.45 -8.55 3.59
C GLN A 21 3.54 -7.35 3.93
N MET A 22 4.01 -6.12 3.70
CA MET A 22 3.16 -4.93 3.84
C MET A 22 1.95 -4.99 2.89
N ILE A 23 2.15 -5.37 1.63
CA ILE A 23 1.04 -5.52 0.66
C ILE A 23 0.05 -6.59 1.10
N THR A 24 0.53 -7.77 1.50
CA THR A 24 -0.34 -8.83 2.01
C THR A 24 -1.11 -8.38 3.25
N ALA A 25 -0.48 -7.61 4.13
CA ALA A 25 -1.16 -7.06 5.30
C ALA A 25 -2.23 -6.04 4.89
N LEU A 26 -1.94 -5.14 3.94
CA LEU A 26 -2.90 -4.17 3.40
C LEU A 26 -4.17 -4.83 2.86
N GLN A 27 -4.06 -6.02 2.26
CA GLN A 27 -5.20 -6.80 1.75
C GLN A 27 -6.07 -7.41 2.86
N LYS A 28 -5.49 -7.73 4.01
CA LYS A 28 -6.19 -8.40 5.13
C LYS A 28 -6.74 -7.42 6.16
N VAL A 29 -6.37 -6.16 6.02
CA VAL A 29 -6.59 -5.13 7.02
C VAL A 29 -7.91 -4.46 6.71
N ASP A 30 -8.94 -4.83 7.48
CA ASP A 30 -10.24 -4.15 7.47
C ASP A 30 -10.08 -2.79 8.14
N LEU A 31 -9.75 -1.77 7.35
CA LEU A 31 -9.64 -0.39 7.81
C LEU A 31 -10.69 0.48 7.15
N ALA A 32 -11.25 1.36 7.98
CA ALA A 32 -11.71 2.65 7.50
C ALA A 32 -10.47 3.42 6.99
N TRP A 33 -10.36 3.53 5.66
CA TRP A 33 -9.31 4.30 4.98
C TRP A 33 -9.52 5.81 5.12
N ASP A 34 -10.77 6.21 5.37
CA ASP A 34 -11.10 7.57 5.75
C ASP A 34 -10.40 7.98 7.05
N GLY A 35 -9.79 9.16 7.05
CA GLY A 35 -8.99 9.66 8.18
C GLY A 35 -7.66 8.93 8.45
N LEU A 36 -7.41 7.73 7.90
CA LEU A 36 -6.17 7.00 8.14
C LEU A 36 -4.96 7.81 7.65
N THR A 37 -3.96 7.94 8.51
CA THR A 37 -2.66 8.57 8.23
C THR A 37 -1.56 7.55 7.99
N SER A 38 -0.49 7.96 7.30
CA SER A 38 0.67 7.09 7.07
C SER A 38 1.38 6.70 8.38
N SER A 39 1.29 7.55 9.41
CA SER A 39 1.79 7.25 10.76
C SER A 39 1.01 6.12 11.43
N GLU A 40 -0.31 6.10 11.29
CA GLU A 40 -1.16 5.05 11.86
C GLU A 40 -1.01 3.74 11.10
N LEU A 41 -0.93 3.81 9.76
CA LEU A 41 -0.65 2.62 8.96
C LEU A 41 0.72 2.02 9.34
N ALA A 42 1.74 2.85 9.49
CA ALA A 42 3.07 2.41 9.92
C ALA A 42 3.03 1.65 11.26
N LYS A 43 2.28 2.17 12.24
CA LYS A 43 2.07 1.50 13.52
C LYS A 43 1.33 0.17 13.36
N LYS A 44 0.26 0.13 12.56
CA LYS A 44 -0.54 -1.09 12.32
C LYS A 44 0.25 -2.19 11.61
N LEU A 45 1.13 -1.81 10.69
CA LEU A 45 1.99 -2.73 9.95
C LEU A 45 3.31 -3.03 10.67
N TYR A 46 3.55 -2.44 11.85
CA TYR A 46 4.82 -2.56 12.60
C TYR A 46 6.05 -2.18 11.77
N VAL A 47 5.95 -1.11 10.98
CA VAL A 47 7.04 -0.57 10.14
C VAL A 47 7.26 0.91 10.38
N SER A 48 8.33 1.46 9.80
CA SER A 48 8.54 2.90 9.74
C SER A 48 7.69 3.54 8.64
N ARG A 49 7.36 4.83 8.79
CA ARG A 49 6.76 5.62 7.69
C ARG A 49 7.63 5.61 6.43
N ALA A 50 8.96 5.63 6.61
CA ALA A 50 9.90 5.58 5.49
C ALA A 50 9.81 4.27 4.70
N SER A 51 9.53 3.13 5.36
CA SER A 51 9.29 1.85 4.67
C SER A 51 8.06 1.93 3.77
N ILE A 52 6.97 2.56 4.24
CA ILE A 52 5.78 2.80 3.41
C ILE A 52 6.15 3.65 2.19
N PHE A 53 6.84 4.78 2.36
CA PHE A 53 7.18 5.64 1.23
C PHE A 53 8.14 5.00 0.23
N ARG A 54 9.06 4.13 0.67
CA ARG A 54 9.90 3.35 -0.25
C ARG A 54 9.07 2.38 -1.08
N MET A 55 8.14 1.67 -0.45
CA MET A 55 7.20 0.80 -1.16
C MET A 55 6.38 1.58 -2.19
N LEU A 56 5.81 2.73 -1.80
CA LEU A 56 5.03 3.58 -2.70
C LEU A 56 5.84 3.99 -3.93
N LYS A 57 7.11 4.42 -3.73
CA LYS A 57 7.99 4.78 -4.84
C LYS A 57 8.25 3.63 -5.81
N LYS A 58 8.41 2.39 -5.31
CA LYS A 58 8.57 1.21 -6.17
C LYS A 58 7.30 0.85 -6.94
N LEU A 59 6.14 1.15 -6.38
CA LEU A 59 4.84 0.97 -7.04
C LEU A 59 4.47 2.17 -7.94
N GLU A 60 5.40 3.12 -8.09
CA GLU A 60 5.20 4.38 -8.83
C GLU A 60 3.97 5.17 -8.34
N LEU A 61 3.74 5.14 -7.03
CA LEU A 61 2.70 5.92 -6.35
C LEU A 61 3.32 7.22 -5.82
N GLU A 62 2.71 8.35 -6.15
CA GLU A 62 3.21 9.68 -5.83
C GLU A 62 3.02 10.01 -4.35
N SER A 63 1.99 9.44 -3.72
CA SER A 63 1.65 9.79 -2.35
C SER A 63 0.88 8.70 -1.61
N PHE A 64 0.84 8.85 -0.29
CA PHE A 64 -0.04 8.03 0.55
C PHE A 64 -1.53 8.28 0.23
N ALA A 65 -1.89 9.50 -0.21
CA ALA A 65 -3.27 9.80 -0.60
C ALA A 65 -3.68 9.02 -1.86
N GLU A 66 -2.77 8.86 -2.83
CA GLU A 66 -3.02 8.02 -4.01
C GLU A 66 -3.23 6.55 -3.62
N LEU A 67 -2.42 6.02 -2.68
CA LEU A 67 -2.64 4.67 -2.15
C LEU A 67 -4.07 4.52 -1.58
N LYS A 68 -4.51 5.46 -0.75
CA LYS A 68 -5.86 5.42 -0.16
C LYS A 68 -6.94 5.44 -1.23
N TYR A 69 -6.82 6.37 -2.18
CA TYR A 69 -7.76 6.48 -3.30
C TYR A 69 -7.85 5.17 -4.10
N LEU A 70 -6.71 4.54 -4.40
CA LEU A 70 -6.69 3.29 -5.16
C LEU A 70 -7.24 2.12 -4.36
N ILE A 71 -7.07 2.06 -3.04
CA ILE A 71 -7.66 1.00 -2.22
C ILE A 71 -9.17 1.16 -2.09
N GLU A 72 -9.65 2.40 -1.90
CA GLU A 72 -11.08 2.70 -1.81
C GLU A 72 -11.80 2.46 -3.15
N THR A 73 -11.18 2.87 -4.26
CA THR A 73 -11.78 2.77 -5.60
C THR A 73 -11.69 1.37 -6.18
N ASN A 74 -10.59 0.65 -5.92
CA ASN A 74 -10.39 -0.69 -6.45
C ASN A 74 -10.76 -1.78 -5.45
N ARG A 75 -11.61 -1.48 -4.44
CA ARG A 75 -11.97 -2.34 -3.28
C ARG A 75 -11.65 -3.78 -3.62
N ILE A 76 -10.45 -4.17 -3.21
CA ILE A 76 -9.76 -5.32 -3.80
C ILE A 76 -10.54 -6.55 -3.32
N GLU A 77 -11.53 -6.97 -4.11
CA GLU A 77 -12.03 -8.34 -4.09
C GLU A 77 -10.98 -9.15 -4.84
N LEU A 78 -9.98 -9.63 -4.11
CA LEU A 78 -9.07 -10.70 -4.55
C LEU A 78 -9.19 -11.89 -3.62
#